data_AF-A0A7S4JI58-F1
#
_entry.id   AF-A0A7S4JI58-F1
#
_cell.length_a   1.000
_cell.length_b   1.000
_cell.length_c   1.000
_cell.angle_alpha   90.00
_cell.angle_beta   90.00
_cell.angle_gamma   90.00
#
_symmetry.space_group_name_H-M   'P 1'
#
loop_
_entity.id
_entity.type
_entity.pdbx_description
1 polymer ?
#
loop_
_entity_poly.entity_id
_entity_poly.type
_entity_poly.pdbx_seq_one_letter_code
_entity_poly.pdbx_strand_id
1 'polypeptide(L)'
;WEFSPSVDSLLSQGKNRQILEDFMKPNGPEKMMICCQRSTSGKNKLYMTTGQDEILNGKCCYFTRVNPKGIDVKSFELDCAYGEIVGNPLSNFNVVVQDVFRPAIESEESFGKCPEENWKEYSGTVSKFAEMLTEAVHSLKGGIELPMPDSKYETIQPTQPA
;
A
#
# COMPACT_ATOMS: atom_id res chain seq x y z
N TRP A 1 -6.06 17.38 17.43
CA TRP A 1 -4.77 16.87 16.93
C TRP A 1 -3.72 17.13 18.00
N GLU A 2 -3.77 16.40 19.11
CA GLU A 2 -2.85 16.61 20.22
C GLU A 2 -1.78 15.52 20.20
N PHE A 3 -0.54 15.95 20.01
CA PHE A 3 0.69 15.16 19.93
C PHE A 3 0.83 14.28 18.68
N SER A 4 1.37 14.86 17.61
CA SER A 4 2.09 14.10 16.58
C SER A 4 3.57 14.09 16.98
N PRO A 5 4.24 12.94 17.13
CA PRO A 5 5.69 12.93 17.30
C PRO A 5 6.34 13.67 16.12
N SER A 6 7.34 14.52 16.40
CA SER A 6 8.11 15.17 15.34
C SER A 6 8.91 14.12 14.55
N VAL A 7 9.32 14.48 13.34
CA VAL A 7 10.26 13.64 12.55
C VAL A 7 11.54 13.40 13.33
N ASP A 8 12.04 14.40 14.08
CA ASP A 8 13.21 14.23 14.94
C ASP A 8 12.98 13.19 16.04
N SER A 9 11.79 13.18 16.65
CA SER A 9 11.40 12.18 17.66
C SER A 9 11.25 10.79 17.06
N LEU A 10 10.83 10.69 15.80
CA LEU A 10 10.77 9.43 15.07
C LEU A 10 12.18 8.89 14.82
N LEU A 11 13.08 9.74 14.33
CA LEU A 11 14.46 9.37 13.97
C LEU A 11 15.36 9.18 15.18
N SER A 12 15.01 9.74 16.36
CA SER A 12 15.73 9.49 17.60
C SER A 12 15.52 8.05 18.13
N GLN A 13 14.53 7.33 17.61
CA GLN A 13 14.32 5.92 17.93
C GLN A 13 15.33 5.06 17.15
N GLY A 14 16.18 4.31 17.86
CA GLY A 14 17.26 3.51 17.25
C GLY A 14 16.77 2.56 16.14
N LYS A 15 15.59 1.95 16.30
CA LYS A 15 14.98 1.10 15.27
C LYS A 15 14.69 1.85 13.97
N ASN A 16 14.08 3.03 14.06
CA ASN A 16 13.69 3.81 12.89
C ASN A 16 14.92 4.37 12.17
N ARG A 17 15.93 4.82 12.94
CA ARG A 17 17.22 5.22 12.41
C ARG A 17 17.92 4.09 11.66
N GLN A 18 17.91 2.88 12.22
CA GLN A 18 18.49 1.71 11.58
C GLN A 18 17.81 1.39 10.23
N ILE A 19 16.47 1.44 10.19
CA ILE A 19 15.71 1.25 8.94
C ILE A 19 16.11 2.28 7.89
N LEU A 20 16.24 3.55 8.29
CA LEU A 20 16.68 4.62 7.39
C LEU A 20 18.10 4.38 6.87
N GLU A 21 19.04 4.09 7.77
CA GLU A 21 20.45 3.88 7.41
C GLU A 21 20.61 2.66 6.50
N ASP A 22 19.89 1.57 6.77
CA ASP A 22 19.91 0.39 5.90
C ASP A 22 19.26 0.68 4.55
N PHE A 23 18.19 1.47 4.52
CA PHE A 23 17.58 1.95 3.27
C PHE A 23 18.50 2.91 2.49
N MET A 24 19.54 3.52 3.07
CA MET A 24 20.46 4.38 2.31
C MET A 24 21.68 3.62 1.76
N LYS A 25 22.06 2.49 2.37
CA LYS A 25 23.23 1.70 1.96
C LYS A 25 23.09 1.10 0.55
N PRO A 26 24.19 0.78 -0.15
CA PRO A 26 24.13 -0.05 -1.35
C PRO A 26 23.50 -1.41 -1.05
N ASN A 27 22.68 -1.93 -1.97
CA ASN A 27 21.94 -3.20 -1.82
C ASN A 27 21.11 -3.30 -0.52
N GLY A 28 20.69 -2.18 0.06
CA GLY A 28 19.76 -2.19 1.17
C GLY A 28 18.33 -2.52 0.73
N PRO A 29 17.36 -2.50 1.66
CA PRO A 29 15.98 -2.87 1.37
C PRO A 29 15.39 -2.09 0.18
N GLU A 30 14.63 -2.78 -0.68
CA GLU A 30 14.02 -2.19 -1.88
C GLU A 30 13.01 -1.09 -1.56
N LYS A 31 12.38 -1.15 -0.39
CA LYS A 31 11.37 -0.19 0.04
C LYS A 31 11.48 0.17 1.52
N MET A 32 11.11 1.40 1.81
CA MET A 32 10.94 1.95 3.15
C MET A 32 9.62 2.71 3.21
N MET A 33 8.93 2.63 4.34
CA MET A 33 7.64 3.24 4.54
C MET A 33 7.62 4.00 5.87
N ILE A 34 7.00 5.18 5.87
CA ILE A 34 6.74 6.00 7.05
C ILE A 34 5.23 6.11 7.20
N CYS A 35 4.68 5.41 8.20
CA CYS A 35 3.24 5.29 8.36
C CYS A 35 2.76 6.01 9.63
N CYS A 36 1.62 6.69 9.51
CA CYS A 36 0.88 7.33 10.59
C CYS A 36 -0.49 6.66 10.71
N GLN A 37 -0.70 5.93 11.81
CA GLN A 37 -1.93 5.20 12.06
C GLN A 37 -2.47 5.43 13.47
N ARG A 38 -3.76 5.23 13.65
CA ARG A 38 -4.38 5.30 14.98
C ARG A 38 -4.11 4.00 15.74
N SER A 39 -3.45 4.12 16.90
CA SER A 39 -3.26 3.01 17.83
C SER A 39 -4.58 2.60 18.48
N THR A 40 -4.64 1.37 19.00
CA THR A 40 -5.72 0.87 19.87
C THR A 40 -5.99 1.77 21.07
N SER A 41 -4.98 2.51 21.55
CA SER A 41 -5.10 3.52 22.61
C SER A 41 -5.80 4.83 22.18
N GLY A 42 -6.20 4.95 20.91
CA GLY A 42 -6.79 6.17 20.36
C GLY A 42 -5.78 7.30 20.09
N LYS A 43 -4.48 7.07 20.23
CA LYS A 43 -3.44 8.04 19.85
C LYS A 43 -2.87 7.72 18.47
N ASN A 44 -2.51 8.74 17.70
CA ASN A 44 -1.81 8.52 16.44
C ASN A 44 -0.37 8.10 16.73
N LYS A 45 0.11 7.08 16.01
CA LYS A 45 1.47 6.55 16.09
C LYS A 45 2.13 6.73 14.72
N LEU A 46 3.32 7.32 14.74
CA LEU A 46 4.22 7.41 13.61
C LEU A 46 5.31 6.35 13.77
N TYR A 47 5.62 5.62 12.71
CA TYR A 47 6.63 4.56 12.73
C TYR A 47 7.20 4.31 11.33
N MET A 48 8.38 3.68 11.28
CA MET A 48 9.02 3.25 10.04
C MET A 48 8.95 1.74 9.89
N THR A 49 8.74 1.27 8.66
CA THR A 49 8.66 -0.16 8.33
C THR A 49 9.12 -0.44 6.90
N THR A 50 9.47 -1.69 6.60
CA THR A 50 9.68 -2.19 5.23
C THR A 50 8.40 -2.80 4.65
N GLY A 51 7.28 -2.75 5.37
CA GLY A 51 5.95 -3.11 4.84
C GLY A 51 5.72 -4.62 4.70
N GLN A 52 6.29 -5.44 5.59
CA GLN A 52 6.11 -6.91 5.59
C GLN A 52 4.99 -7.37 6.54
N ASP A 53 4.90 -6.80 7.74
CA ASP A 53 4.08 -7.38 8.82
C ASP A 53 2.90 -6.50 9.27
N GLU A 54 2.75 -5.30 8.72
CA GLU A 54 1.82 -4.29 9.25
C GLU A 54 0.66 -4.00 8.31
N ILE A 55 -0.57 -4.18 8.81
CA ILE A 55 -1.79 -3.81 8.08
C ILE A 55 -1.87 -2.27 7.99
N LEU A 56 -2.09 -1.76 6.78
CA LEU A 56 -2.22 -0.33 6.57
C LEU A 56 -3.66 0.16 6.75
N ASN A 57 -3.92 0.85 7.87
CA ASN A 57 -5.22 1.44 8.18
C ASN A 57 -5.21 2.98 8.27
N GLY A 58 -4.08 3.61 7.98
CA GLY A 58 -3.88 5.05 8.09
C GLY A 58 -3.24 5.66 6.85
N LYS A 59 -2.43 6.70 7.06
CA LYS A 59 -1.64 7.31 5.97
C LYS A 59 -0.25 6.74 5.98
N CYS A 60 0.35 6.55 4.82
CA CYS A 60 1.74 6.15 4.73
C CYS A 60 2.44 6.74 3.53
N CYS A 61 3.67 7.22 3.72
CA CYS A 61 4.56 7.58 2.62
C CYS A 61 5.46 6.37 2.34
N TYR A 62 5.60 5.99 1.07
CA TYR A 62 6.52 4.94 0.64
C TYR A 62 7.66 5.54 -0.18
N PHE A 63 8.80 4.87 -0.08
CA PHE A 63 10.01 5.16 -0.84
C PHE A 63 10.50 3.83 -1.40
N THR A 64 10.66 3.73 -2.70
CA THR A 64 11.15 2.54 -3.40
C THR A 64 12.41 2.87 -4.18
N ARG A 65 13.42 2.01 -4.06
CA ARG A 65 14.65 2.14 -4.84
C ARG A 65 14.37 1.85 -6.30
N VAL A 66 14.98 2.63 -7.18
CA VAL A 66 14.98 2.34 -8.63
C VAL A 66 16.30 1.78 -9.11
N ASN A 67 17.30 1.69 -8.22
CA ASN A 67 18.63 1.16 -8.52
C ASN A 67 19.30 0.53 -7.27
N PRO A 68 20.30 -0.36 -7.45
CA PRO A 68 20.94 -1.08 -6.34
C PRO A 68 22.07 -0.29 -5.64
N LYS A 69 22.46 0.88 -6.17
CA LYS A 69 23.53 1.68 -5.56
C LYS A 69 23.06 2.31 -4.24
N GLY A 70 24.01 2.85 -3.48
CA GLY A 70 23.69 3.67 -2.32
C GLY A 70 22.93 4.92 -2.74
N ILE A 71 22.01 5.36 -1.87
CA ILE A 71 21.18 6.55 -2.10
C ILE A 71 21.92 7.75 -1.54
N ASP A 72 22.21 8.72 -2.40
CA ASP A 72 22.73 10.03 -1.98
C ASP A 72 21.55 11.00 -1.81
N VAL A 73 21.54 11.74 -0.70
CA VAL A 73 20.54 12.78 -0.40
C VAL A 73 20.46 13.82 -1.53
N LYS A 74 21.57 14.10 -2.21
CA LYS A 74 21.62 15.06 -3.33
C LYS A 74 20.97 14.54 -4.61
N SER A 75 20.90 13.23 -4.80
CA SER A 75 20.31 12.58 -5.97
C SER A 75 19.10 11.73 -5.61
N PHE A 76 18.44 12.02 -4.49
CA PHE A 76 17.37 11.20 -3.94
C PHE A 76 16.25 10.93 -4.96
N GLU A 77 15.83 11.95 -5.70
CA GLU A 77 14.77 11.85 -6.73
C GLU A 77 15.16 11.00 -7.94
N LEU A 78 16.46 10.82 -8.20
CA LEU A 78 16.97 9.94 -9.25
C LEU A 78 17.13 8.48 -8.76
N ASP A 79 17.16 8.29 -7.44
CA ASP A 79 17.49 7.02 -6.80
C ASP A 79 16.27 6.37 -6.13
N CYS A 80 15.23 7.14 -5.88
CA CYS A 80 13.99 6.73 -5.23
C CYS A 80 12.76 7.22 -5.99
N ALA A 81 11.80 6.32 -6.21
CA ALA A 81 10.42 6.70 -6.41
C ALA A 81 9.73 6.80 -5.05
N TYR A 82 8.77 7.71 -4.92
CA TYR A 82 8.05 7.90 -3.67
C TYR A 82 6.61 8.33 -3.92
N GLY A 83 5.76 8.08 -2.94
CA GLY A 83 4.36 8.46 -3.01
C GLY A 83 3.67 8.25 -1.66
N GLU A 84 2.38 8.54 -1.65
CA GLU A 84 1.53 8.34 -0.48
C GLU A 84 0.45 7.30 -0.74
N ILE A 85 0.15 6.53 0.30
CA ILE A 85 -1.00 5.65 0.39
C ILE A 85 -1.90 6.24 1.47
N VAL A 86 -3.12 6.61 1.08
CA VAL A 86 -4.12 7.19 1.98
C VAL A 86 -5.30 6.24 2.10
N GLY A 87 -5.56 5.78 3.33
CA GLY A 87 -6.70 4.92 3.62
C GLY A 87 -6.44 3.48 3.14
N ASN A 88 -7.40 2.91 2.40
CA ASN A 88 -7.34 1.54 1.93
C ASN A 88 -6.36 1.41 0.75
N PRO A 89 -5.27 0.60 0.87
CA PRO A 89 -4.28 0.44 -0.20
C PRO A 89 -4.85 -0.04 -1.53
N LEU A 90 -5.81 -0.96 -1.50
CA LEU A 90 -6.43 -1.52 -2.70
C LEU A 90 -7.25 -0.46 -3.43
N SER A 91 -7.96 0.40 -2.69
CA SER A 91 -8.70 1.53 -3.26
C SER A 91 -7.75 2.57 -3.88
N ASN A 92 -6.64 2.87 -3.21
CA ASN A 92 -5.62 3.79 -3.72
C ASN A 92 -4.98 3.24 -5.02
N PHE A 93 -4.65 1.95 -5.03
CA PHE A 93 -4.12 1.28 -6.22
C PHE A 93 -5.12 1.27 -7.38
N ASN A 94 -6.41 1.07 -7.10
CA ASN A 94 -7.46 1.15 -8.13
C ASN A 94 -7.50 2.52 -8.80
N VAL A 95 -7.44 3.59 -8.01
CA VAL A 95 -7.39 4.97 -8.53
C VAL A 95 -6.15 5.17 -9.41
N VAL A 96 -4.98 4.74 -8.95
CA VAL A 96 -3.73 4.89 -9.73
C VAL A 96 -3.80 4.13 -11.06
N VAL A 97 -4.33 2.91 -11.07
CA VAL A 97 -4.45 2.12 -12.31
C VAL A 97 -5.51 2.70 -13.25
N GLN A 98 -6.70 3.02 -12.73
CA GLN A 98 -7.83 3.49 -13.55
C GLN A 98 -7.67 4.92 -14.04
N ASP A 99 -7.15 5.82 -13.21
CA ASP A 99 -7.17 7.26 -13.50
C ASP A 99 -5.83 7.76 -14.05
N VAL A 100 -4.74 7.00 -13.89
CA VAL A 100 -3.39 7.40 -14.34
C VAL A 100 -2.85 6.45 -15.40
N PHE A 101 -2.64 5.17 -15.07
CA PHE A 101 -1.95 4.25 -15.98
C PHE A 101 -2.81 3.84 -17.19
N ARG A 102 -4.08 3.52 -16.98
CA ARG A 102 -4.98 3.12 -18.05
C ARG A 102 -5.11 4.23 -19.12
N PRO A 103 -5.42 5.49 -18.78
CA PRO A 103 -5.48 6.56 -19.78
C PRO A 103 -4.14 6.79 -20.48
N ALA A 104 -3.02 6.73 -19.76
CA ALA A 104 -1.70 6.87 -20.36
C ALA A 104 -1.42 5.77 -21.40
N ILE A 105 -1.80 4.53 -21.11
CA ILE A 105 -1.61 3.40 -22.02
C ILE A 105 -2.58 3.46 -23.21
N GLU A 106 -3.86 3.76 -22.96
CA GLU A 106 -4.88 3.84 -24.01
C GLU A 106 -4.67 5.04 -24.96
N SER A 107 -3.95 6.07 -24.51
CA SER A 107 -3.61 7.23 -25.36
C SER A 107 -2.49 6.96 -26.38
N GLU A 108 -1.74 5.86 -26.21
CA GLU A 108 -0.58 5.53 -27.04
C GLU A 108 -0.93 4.41 -28.03
N GLU A 109 -0.81 4.68 -29.34
CA GLU A 109 -1.07 3.67 -30.38
C GLU A 109 0.04 2.61 -30.45
N SER A 110 1.26 2.93 -29.98
CA SER A 110 2.42 2.03 -29.97
C SER A 110 3.40 2.41 -28.87
N PHE A 111 4.18 1.43 -28.38
CA PHE A 111 5.16 1.68 -27.31
C PHE A 111 6.60 1.43 -27.77
N GLY A 112 7.20 2.48 -28.33
CA GLY A 112 8.61 2.47 -28.76
C GLY A 112 8.93 1.35 -29.76
N LYS A 113 9.77 0.40 -29.35
CA LYS A 113 10.17 -0.75 -30.18
C LYS A 113 9.32 -2.00 -29.95
N CYS A 114 8.24 -1.90 -29.16
CA CYS A 114 7.34 -3.01 -28.91
C CYS A 114 6.58 -3.38 -30.20
N PRO A 115 6.55 -4.65 -30.62
CA PRO A 115 5.68 -5.09 -31.70
C PRO A 115 4.23 -4.72 -31.42
N GLU A 116 3.50 -4.31 -32.46
CA GLU A 116 2.12 -3.84 -32.34
C GLU A 116 1.18 -4.88 -31.70
N GLU A 117 1.36 -6.15 -32.05
CA GLU A 117 0.60 -7.27 -31.46
C GLU A 117 0.79 -7.33 -29.93
N ASN A 118 2.04 -7.26 -29.47
CA ASN A 118 2.38 -7.30 -28.04
C ASN A 118 1.85 -6.06 -27.31
N TRP A 119 1.90 -4.88 -27.94
CA TRP A 119 1.36 -3.66 -27.34
C TRP A 119 -0.15 -3.73 -27.19
N LYS A 120 -0.88 -4.21 -28.20
CA LYS A 120 -2.33 -4.42 -28.14
C LYS A 120 -2.71 -5.43 -27.07
N GLU A 121 -1.98 -6.54 -26.96
CA GLU A 121 -2.20 -7.53 -25.90
C GLU A 121 -1.96 -6.93 -24.51
N TYR A 122 -0.87 -6.18 -24.33
CA TYR A 122 -0.54 -5.51 -23.08
C TYR A 122 -1.63 -4.51 -22.68
N SER A 123 -2.01 -3.61 -23.59
CA SER A 123 -3.07 -2.63 -23.35
C SER A 123 -4.38 -3.30 -22.97
N GLY A 124 -4.79 -4.34 -23.70
CA GLY A 124 -6.01 -5.09 -23.38
C GLY A 124 -5.94 -5.79 -22.03
N THR A 125 -4.77 -6.29 -21.63
CA THR A 125 -4.55 -6.91 -20.32
C THR A 125 -4.64 -5.89 -19.19
N VAL A 126 -4.09 -4.69 -19.39
CA VAL A 126 -4.18 -3.61 -18.40
C VAL A 126 -5.62 -3.15 -18.21
N SER A 127 -6.41 -3.00 -19.28
CA SER A 127 -7.83 -2.64 -19.15
C SER A 127 -8.61 -3.70 -18.36
N LYS A 128 -8.42 -4.98 -18.65
CA LYS A 128 -9.03 -6.08 -17.88
C LYS A 128 -8.59 -6.11 -16.42
N PHE A 129 -7.31 -5.86 -16.16
CA PHE A 129 -6.78 -5.80 -14.81
C PHE A 129 -7.39 -4.64 -14.01
N ALA A 130 -7.55 -3.48 -14.65
CA ALA A 130 -8.19 -2.32 -14.04
C ALA A 130 -9.65 -2.63 -13.66
N GLU A 131 -10.41 -3.29 -14.55
CA GLU A 131 -11.79 -3.72 -14.29
C GLU A 131 -11.87 -4.70 -13.11
N MET A 132 -11.02 -5.74 -13.11
CA MET A 132 -10.93 -6.69 -12.01
C MET A 132 -10.61 -6.01 -10.67
N LEU A 133 -9.72 -5.03 -10.67
CA LEU A 133 -9.35 -4.28 -9.48
C LEU A 133 -10.52 -3.44 -8.95
N THR A 134 -11.33 -2.88 -9.84
CA THR A 134 -12.55 -2.14 -9.47
C THR A 134 -13.59 -3.07 -8.85
N GLU A 135 -13.79 -4.25 -9.42
CA GLU A 135 -14.66 -5.27 -8.82
C GLU A 135 -14.17 -5.70 -7.43
N ALA A 136 -12.88 -5.96 -7.26
CA ALA A 136 -12.29 -6.35 -5.99
C ALA A 136 -12.49 -5.27 -4.90
N VAL A 137 -12.33 -4.00 -5.25
CA VAL A 137 -12.61 -2.87 -4.33
C VAL A 137 -14.09 -2.81 -3.96
N HIS A 138 -15.00 -3.05 -4.90
CA HIS A 138 -16.43 -3.11 -4.62
C HIS A 138 -16.80 -4.29 -3.71
N SER A 139 -16.27 -5.48 -3.97
CA SER A 139 -16.47 -6.66 -3.12
C SER A 139 -15.98 -6.44 -1.69
N LEU A 140 -14.85 -5.74 -1.52
CA LEU A 140 -14.32 -5.43 -0.20
C LEU A 140 -15.21 -4.44 0.58
N LYS A 141 -15.79 -3.44 -0.11
CA LYS A 141 -16.76 -2.51 0.50
C LYS A 141 -18.10 -3.19 0.82
N GLY A 142 -18.48 -4.21 0.05
CA GLY A 142 -19.71 -4.98 0.21
C GLY A 142 -19.61 -6.18 1.16
N GLY A 143 -18.59 -6.23 2.04
CA GLY A 143 -18.39 -7.33 2.98
C GLY A 143 -19.67 -7.66 3.76
N ILE A 144 -20.00 -8.95 3.82
CA ILE A 144 -21.17 -9.46 4.54
C ILE A 144 -20.97 -9.20 6.03
N GLU A 145 -21.68 -8.22 6.58
CA GLU A 145 -21.90 -8.15 8.02
C GLU A 145 -22.80 -9.34 8.40
N LEU A 146 -22.22 -10.38 9.00
CA LEU A 146 -23.03 -11.42 9.61
C LEU A 146 -23.76 -10.77 10.80
N PRO A 147 -25.11 -10.72 10.78
CA PRO A 147 -25.84 -10.27 11.94
C PRO A 147 -25.51 -11.18 13.11
N MET A 148 -25.44 -10.63 14.32
CA MET A 148 -25.38 -11.48 15.51
C MET A 148 -26.54 -12.47 15.46
N PRO A 149 -26.34 -13.74 15.85
CA PRO A 149 -27.42 -14.71 15.90
C PRO A 149 -28.60 -14.15 16.67
N ASP A 150 -29.83 -14.33 16.15
CA ASP A 150 -31.03 -13.95 16.88
C ASP A 150 -30.98 -14.53 18.30
N SER A 151 -31.45 -13.77 19.30
CA SER A 151 -31.45 -14.18 20.72
C SER A 151 -32.11 -15.54 20.99
N LYS A 152 -32.99 -16.00 20.09
CA LYS A 152 -33.59 -17.34 20.11
C LYS A 152 -32.59 -18.49 19.96
N TYR A 153 -31.36 -18.21 19.53
CA TYR A 153 -30.28 -19.18 19.38
C TYR A 153 -29.29 -19.17 20.56
N GLU A 154 -29.40 -18.25 21.53
CA GLU A 154 -28.51 -18.16 22.70
C GLU A 154 -28.69 -19.34 23.68
N THR A 155 -29.85 -20.00 23.65
CA THR A 155 -30.23 -21.04 24.61
C THR A 155 -30.16 -22.46 24.07
N ILE A 156 -29.62 -22.66 22.85
CA ILE A 156 -29.44 -24.00 22.31
C ILE A 156 -28.31 -24.69 23.06
N GLN A 157 -28.68 -25.62 23.94
CA GLN A 157 -27.71 -26.49 24.59
C GLN A 157 -27.13 -27.46 23.56
N PRO A 158 -25.80 -27.69 23.55
CA PRO A 158 -25.20 -28.67 22.65
C PRO A 158 -25.78 -30.04 22.96
N THR A 159 -26.44 -30.65 21.97
CA THR A 159 -26.91 -32.04 22.06
C THR A 159 -25.68 -32.95 22.17
N GLN A 160 -25.58 -33.68 23.28
CA GLN A 160 -24.56 -34.71 23.42
C GLN A 160 -24.77 -35.77 22.31
N PRO A 161 -23.71 -36.14 21.57
CA PRO A 161 -23.81 -37.23 20.61
C PRO A 161 -24.10 -38.54 21.36
N ALA A 162 -24.97 -39.35 20.75
CA ALA A 162 -25.41 -40.65 21.24
C ALA A 162 -24.26 -41.66 21.41
#